data_AF-K1SFV0-F1
#
_entry.id   AF-K1SFV0-F1
#
_cell.length_a   1.000
_cell.length_b   1.000
_cell.length_c   1.000
_cell.angle_alpha   90.00
_cell.angle_beta   90.00
_cell.angle_gamma   90.00
#
_symmetry.space_group_name_H-M   'P 1'
#
loop_
_entity.id
_entity.type
_entity.pdbx_description
1 polymer ?
#
loop_
_entity_poly.entity_id
_entity_poly.type
_entity_poly.pdbx_seq_one_letter_code
_entity_poly.pdbx_strand_id
1 'polypeptide(L)'
;MRWSRIATSRHAFLGYNDYSELSYIRMNRIGYGPAEVATFRQEVVEQVVPMIQKALALRNKRTGIENPMFWDSTISFADGNPVPHGSYDELMAGARKMYHELSPETAEFIDFMQDNEMFDVLSRPGKMSGGYEEMLPDYKTPFIFANWNGTAGDVDVLTHEAGHALEGYLAARSPKNIPEDIQCPGMESAEIHSMSMEFLTAPWH
;
A
#
# COMPACT_ATOMS: atom_id res chain seq x y z
N MET A 1 -12.07 -11.30 -21.10
CA MET A 1 -11.57 -12.47 -21.87
C MET A 1 -10.62 -12.16 -23.04
N ARG A 2 -10.48 -10.92 -23.55
CA ARG A 2 -9.47 -10.59 -24.58
C ARG A 2 -8.05 -10.36 -24.02
N TRP A 3 -7.93 -9.80 -22.82
CA TRP A 3 -6.65 -9.48 -22.18
C TRP A 3 -5.80 -10.71 -21.80
N SER A 4 -6.42 -11.79 -21.31
CA SER A 4 -5.69 -13.02 -20.98
C SER A 4 -5.02 -13.63 -22.22
N ARG A 5 -5.70 -13.63 -23.38
CA ARG A 5 -5.13 -14.15 -24.65
C ARG A 5 -3.92 -13.36 -25.15
N ILE A 6 -3.84 -12.05 -24.87
CA ILE A 6 -2.71 -11.19 -25.28
C ILE A 6 -1.49 -11.44 -24.38
N ALA A 7 -1.70 -11.63 -23.08
CA ALA A 7 -0.63 -12.02 -22.17
C ALA A 7 -0.05 -13.40 -22.53
N THR A 8 -0.93 -14.37 -22.85
CA THR A 8 -0.52 -15.72 -23.27
C THR A 8 0.15 -15.74 -24.66
N SER A 9 -0.17 -14.83 -25.58
CA SER A 9 0.50 -14.82 -26.89
C SER A 9 1.90 -14.20 -26.87
N ARG A 10 2.13 -13.22 -25.98
CA ARG A 10 3.41 -12.48 -25.92
C ARG A 10 4.57 -13.31 -25.39
N HIS A 11 4.35 -14.19 -24.41
CA HIS A 11 5.44 -15.02 -23.88
C HIS A 11 5.98 -15.97 -24.96
N ALA A 12 5.09 -16.58 -25.75
CA ALA A 12 5.47 -17.50 -26.81
C ALA A 12 6.25 -16.80 -27.93
N PHE A 13 5.83 -15.58 -28.31
CA PHE A 13 6.57 -14.77 -29.28
C PHE A 13 7.98 -14.42 -28.82
N LEU A 14 8.17 -14.16 -27.52
CA LEU A 14 9.45 -13.83 -26.92
C LEU A 14 10.28 -15.07 -26.52
N GLY A 15 9.77 -16.28 -26.76
CA GLY A 15 10.48 -17.53 -26.48
C GLY A 15 10.39 -18.05 -25.04
N TYR A 16 9.47 -17.52 -24.23
CA TYR A 16 9.25 -17.99 -22.85
C TYR A 16 8.20 -19.10 -22.78
N ASN A 17 8.38 -20.02 -21.83
CA ASN A 17 7.54 -21.22 -21.65
C ASN A 17 6.08 -20.84 -21.37
N ASP A 18 5.87 -19.91 -20.44
CA ASP A 18 4.57 -19.36 -20.11
C ASP A 18 4.67 -17.89 -19.67
N TYR A 19 3.53 -17.28 -19.34
CA TYR A 19 3.51 -15.89 -18.87
C TYR A 19 4.16 -15.71 -17.50
N SER A 20 4.22 -16.75 -16.66
CA SER A 20 4.83 -16.69 -15.34
C SER A 20 6.32 -16.38 -15.50
N GLU A 21 7.03 -17.08 -16.38
CA GLU A 21 8.44 -16.82 -16.67
C GLU A 21 8.67 -15.37 -17.15
N LEU A 22 7.87 -14.91 -18.11
CA LEU A 22 7.92 -13.52 -18.57
C LEU A 22 7.60 -12.50 -17.45
N SER A 23 6.68 -12.83 -16.53
CA SER A 23 6.28 -11.92 -15.46
C SER A 23 7.40 -11.66 -14.46
N TYR A 24 8.25 -12.65 -14.14
CA TYR A 24 9.38 -12.47 -13.24
C TYR A 24 10.39 -11.47 -13.81
N ILE A 25 10.61 -11.53 -15.14
CA ILE A 25 11.48 -10.59 -15.85
C ILE A 25 10.86 -9.19 -15.86
N ARG A 26 9.57 -9.08 -16.22
CA ARG A 26 8.87 -7.79 -16.26
C ARG A 26 8.81 -7.07 -14.91
N MET A 27 8.74 -7.83 -13.82
CA MET A 27 8.73 -7.29 -12.47
C MET A 27 10.14 -7.06 -11.91
N ASN A 28 11.19 -7.23 -12.73
CA ASN A 28 12.60 -7.09 -12.32
C ASN A 28 12.94 -7.88 -11.05
N ARG A 29 12.42 -9.11 -10.93
CA ARG A 29 12.67 -9.96 -9.76
C ARG A 29 14.10 -10.47 -9.78
N ILE A 30 14.93 -9.93 -8.91
CA ILE A 30 16.35 -10.28 -8.76
C ILE A 30 16.53 -10.92 -7.39
N GLY A 31 17.22 -12.05 -7.34
CA GLY A 31 17.57 -12.74 -6.09
C GLY A 31 16.55 -13.77 -5.59
N TYR A 32 15.43 -13.97 -6.29
CA TYR A 32 14.47 -15.04 -6.01
C TYR A 32 13.70 -15.47 -7.26
N GLY A 33 13.18 -16.70 -7.25
CA GLY A 33 12.46 -17.31 -8.36
C GLY A 33 11.24 -18.13 -7.91
N PRO A 34 10.63 -18.90 -8.83
CA PRO A 34 9.43 -19.67 -8.55
C PRO A 34 9.57 -20.68 -7.40
N ALA A 35 10.76 -21.23 -7.20
CA ALA A 35 11.03 -22.18 -6.12
C ALA A 35 10.96 -21.50 -4.75
N GLU A 36 11.60 -20.34 -4.59
CA GLU A 36 11.59 -19.57 -3.34
C GLU A 36 10.17 -19.08 -3.02
N VAL A 37 9.42 -18.60 -4.02
CA VAL A 37 8.02 -18.20 -3.82
C VAL A 37 7.14 -19.40 -3.46
N ALA A 38 7.40 -20.60 -4.02
CA ALA A 38 6.66 -21.80 -3.64
C ALA A 38 6.93 -22.20 -2.18
N THR A 39 8.19 -22.18 -1.75
CA THR A 39 8.58 -22.41 -0.35
C THR A 39 7.93 -21.38 0.58
N PHE A 40 8.02 -20.09 0.25
CA PHE A 40 7.41 -19.02 1.04
C PHE A 40 5.89 -19.20 1.20
N ARG A 41 5.16 -19.54 0.12
CA ARG A 41 3.72 -19.82 0.22
C ARG A 41 3.43 -21.02 1.13
N GLN A 42 4.27 -22.05 1.09
CA GLN A 42 4.11 -23.20 1.97
C GLN A 42 4.31 -22.81 3.44
N GLU A 43 5.31 -21.99 3.73
CA GLU A 43 5.54 -21.45 5.08
C GLU A 43 4.37 -20.59 5.57
N VAL A 44 3.78 -19.75 4.70
CA VAL A 44 2.58 -18.98 5.04
C VAL A 44 1.42 -19.92 5.42
N VAL A 45 1.22 -21.01 4.68
CA VAL A 45 0.19 -22.01 5.00
C VAL A 45 0.45 -22.70 6.33
N GLU A 46 1.70 -23.08 6.61
CA GLU A 46 2.05 -23.84 7.80
C GLU A 46 2.11 -22.98 9.06
N GLN A 47 2.57 -21.73 8.95
CA GLN A 47 2.87 -20.88 10.10
C GLN A 47 1.85 -19.76 10.29
N VAL A 48 1.42 -19.08 9.23
CA VAL A 48 0.58 -17.88 9.33
C VAL A 48 -0.91 -18.24 9.36
N VAL A 49 -1.36 -19.18 8.53
CA VAL A 49 -2.79 -19.56 8.49
C VAL A 49 -3.32 -20.02 9.86
N PRO A 50 -2.62 -20.84 10.66
CA PRO A 50 -3.08 -21.19 12.01
C PRO A 50 -3.19 -19.97 12.95
N MET A 51 -2.35 -18.95 12.77
CA MET A 51 -2.44 -17.71 13.55
C MET A 51 -3.66 -16.88 13.13
N ILE A 52 -3.92 -16.77 11.84
CA ILE A 52 -5.13 -16.11 11.31
C ILE A 52 -6.39 -16.81 11.82
N GLN A 53 -6.43 -18.14 11.83
CA GLN A 53 -7.56 -18.90 12.38
C GLN A 53 -7.83 -18.57 13.86
N LYS A 54 -6.77 -18.44 14.66
CA LYS A 54 -6.89 -18.00 16.06
C LYS A 54 -7.39 -16.56 16.16
N ALA A 55 -6.87 -15.65 15.36
CA ALA A 55 -7.30 -14.25 15.34
C ALA A 55 -8.78 -14.11 14.94
N LEU A 56 -9.22 -14.85 13.93
CA LEU A 56 -10.63 -14.90 13.50
C LEU A 56 -11.54 -15.47 14.59
N ALA A 57 -11.13 -16.53 15.28
CA ALA A 57 -11.91 -17.08 16.40
C ALA A 57 -12.06 -16.07 17.54
N LEU A 58 -10.99 -15.32 17.86
CA LEU A 58 -11.04 -14.24 18.85
C LEU A 58 -11.96 -13.09 18.42
N ARG A 59 -11.88 -12.68 17.15
CA ARG A 59 -12.77 -11.66 16.57
C ARG A 59 -14.22 -12.09 16.66
N ASN A 60 -14.55 -13.30 16.21
CA ASN A 60 -15.93 -13.82 16.23
C ASN A 60 -16.47 -13.94 17.66
N LYS A 61 -15.65 -14.35 18.62
CA LYS A 61 -16.01 -14.34 20.04
C LYS A 61 -16.29 -12.93 20.55
N ARG A 62 -15.47 -11.95 20.15
CA ARG A 62 -15.62 -10.53 20.53
C ARG A 62 -16.89 -9.91 19.93
N THR A 63 -17.23 -10.27 18.69
CA THR A 63 -18.40 -9.74 17.99
C THR A 63 -19.69 -10.50 18.28
N GLY A 64 -19.60 -11.71 18.83
CA GLY A 64 -20.75 -12.59 19.08
C GLY A 64 -21.26 -13.32 17.83
N ILE A 65 -20.47 -13.39 16.76
CA ILE A 65 -20.86 -14.03 15.49
C ILE A 65 -20.57 -15.53 15.55
N GLU A 66 -21.60 -16.36 15.56
CA GLU A 66 -21.46 -17.82 15.68
C GLU A 66 -21.12 -18.52 14.36
N ASN A 67 -21.69 -18.06 13.24
CA ASN A 67 -21.51 -18.64 11.90
C ASN A 67 -21.02 -17.57 10.92
N PRO A 68 -19.72 -17.19 11.00
CA PRO A 68 -19.18 -16.07 10.23
C PRO A 68 -19.22 -16.36 8.73
N MET A 69 -19.74 -15.41 7.98
CA MET A 69 -19.79 -15.42 6.52
C MET A 69 -18.83 -14.38 5.95
N PHE A 70 -18.65 -14.36 4.62
CA PHE A 70 -17.68 -13.45 4.01
C PHE A 70 -18.00 -11.96 4.25
N TRP A 71 -19.29 -11.58 4.39
CA TRP A 71 -19.70 -10.21 4.69
C TRP A 71 -19.41 -9.79 6.14
N ASP A 72 -19.22 -10.75 7.06
CA ASP A 72 -18.83 -10.48 8.45
C ASP A 72 -17.32 -10.22 8.58
N SER A 73 -16.55 -10.42 7.50
CA SER A 73 -15.09 -10.32 7.52
C SER A 73 -14.57 -8.93 7.90
N THR A 74 -15.36 -7.89 7.66
CA THR A 74 -15.02 -6.50 7.96
C THR A 74 -15.44 -6.05 9.37
N ILE A 75 -16.20 -6.86 10.11
CA ILE A 75 -16.68 -6.49 11.46
C ILE A 75 -15.62 -6.87 12.49
N SER A 76 -14.98 -5.87 13.09
CA SER A 76 -13.92 -6.07 14.08
C SER A 76 -14.45 -6.02 15.52
N PHE A 77 -15.44 -5.19 15.82
CA PHE A 77 -15.97 -4.97 17.18
C PHE A 77 -17.51 -4.96 17.19
N ALA A 78 -18.11 -5.37 18.31
CA ALA A 78 -19.56 -5.48 18.45
C ALA A 78 -20.27 -4.12 18.51
N ASP A 79 -19.57 -3.10 19.00
CA ASP A 79 -20.02 -1.72 19.18
C ASP A 79 -19.65 -0.80 18.00
N GLY A 80 -19.04 -1.36 16.95
CA GLY A 80 -18.66 -0.64 15.74
C GLY A 80 -17.16 -0.58 15.54
N ASN A 81 -16.75 -0.53 14.27
CA ASN A 81 -15.34 -0.37 13.92
C ASN A 81 -14.85 1.05 14.25
N PRO A 82 -13.54 1.22 14.51
CA PRO A 82 -12.95 2.55 14.60
C PRO A 82 -13.18 3.32 13.29
N VAL A 83 -13.46 4.61 13.45
CA VAL A 83 -13.65 5.55 12.34
C VAL A 83 -12.79 6.79 12.59
N PRO A 84 -12.21 7.39 11.54
CA PRO A 84 -11.53 8.66 11.66
C PRO A 84 -12.52 9.75 12.12
N HIS A 85 -12.06 10.64 12.99
CA HIS A 85 -12.86 11.73 13.52
C HIS A 85 -12.40 13.08 12.94
N GLY A 86 -13.32 13.80 12.30
CA GLY A 86 -13.10 15.14 11.79
C GLY A 86 -13.45 15.29 10.32
N SER A 87 -13.41 16.54 9.88
CA SER A 87 -13.45 16.96 8.49
C SER A 87 -12.14 16.63 7.76
N TYR A 88 -12.14 16.77 6.44
CA TYR A 88 -10.94 16.62 5.61
C TYR A 88 -9.77 17.47 6.12
N ASP A 89 -10.01 18.74 6.44
CA ASP A 89 -8.98 19.67 6.91
C ASP A 89 -8.41 19.25 8.26
N GLU A 90 -9.26 18.72 9.16
CA GLU A 90 -8.82 18.21 10.47
C GLU A 90 -7.97 16.94 10.33
N LEU A 91 -8.35 16.02 9.44
CA LEU A 91 -7.57 14.82 9.15
C LEU A 91 -6.21 15.15 8.51
N MET A 92 -6.19 16.08 7.56
CA MET A 92 -4.94 16.54 6.93
C MET A 92 -4.05 17.29 7.92
N ALA A 93 -4.61 18.10 8.81
CA ALA A 93 -3.87 18.73 9.89
C ALA A 93 -3.31 17.70 10.88
N GLY A 94 -4.07 16.64 11.19
CA GLY A 94 -3.62 15.50 11.98
C GLY A 94 -2.44 14.78 11.35
N ALA A 95 -2.52 14.50 10.04
CA ALA A 95 -1.42 13.90 9.27
C ALA A 95 -0.16 14.78 9.28
N ARG A 96 -0.32 16.10 9.06
CA ARG A 96 0.81 17.05 9.14
C ARG A 96 1.45 17.01 10.53
N LYS A 97 0.67 17.07 11.59
CA LYS A 97 1.17 16.99 12.97
C LYS A 97 1.92 15.68 13.22
N MET A 98 1.35 14.55 12.85
CA MET A 98 1.96 13.23 13.00
C MET A 98 3.33 13.17 12.33
N TYR A 99 3.44 13.57 11.07
CA TYR A 99 4.71 13.55 10.35
C TYR A 99 5.72 14.58 10.87
N HIS A 100 5.28 15.72 11.39
CA HIS A 100 6.17 16.64 12.11
C HIS A 100 6.75 16.03 13.39
N GLU A 101 5.96 15.27 14.13
CA GLU A 101 6.40 14.59 15.36
C GLU A 101 7.22 13.32 15.09
N LEU A 102 7.10 12.73 13.89
CA LEU A 102 7.81 11.51 13.52
C LEU A 102 9.30 11.77 13.23
N SER A 103 9.63 12.71 12.33
CA SER A 103 11.01 13.10 12.06
C SER A 103 11.12 14.41 11.26
N PRO A 104 12.29 15.10 11.26
CA PRO A 104 12.51 16.27 10.41
C PRO A 104 12.32 16.00 8.90
N GLU A 105 12.71 14.81 8.43
CA GLU A 105 12.58 14.43 7.02
C GLU A 105 11.11 14.25 6.63
N THR A 106 10.31 13.62 7.50
CA THR A 106 8.88 13.44 7.25
C THR A 106 8.09 14.74 7.41
N ALA A 107 8.54 15.65 8.28
CA ALA A 107 8.02 17.01 8.39
C ALA A 107 8.18 17.81 7.09
N GLU A 108 9.40 17.84 6.53
CA GLU A 108 9.67 18.50 5.24
C GLU A 108 8.82 17.91 4.12
N PHE A 109 8.75 16.58 4.05
CA PHE A 109 7.97 15.86 3.06
C PHE A 109 6.47 16.20 3.15
N ILE A 110 5.86 16.14 4.33
CA ILE A 110 4.42 16.37 4.45
C ILE A 110 4.05 17.83 4.17
N ASP A 111 4.91 18.77 4.57
CA ASP A 111 4.73 20.18 4.26
C ASP A 111 4.78 20.38 2.75
N PHE A 112 5.78 19.81 2.07
CA PHE A 112 5.86 19.86 0.62
C PHE A 112 4.60 19.29 -0.06
N MET A 113 4.16 18.10 0.35
CA MET A 113 3.01 17.44 -0.27
C MET A 113 1.72 18.25 -0.11
N GLN A 114 1.45 18.76 1.09
CA GLN A 114 0.22 19.50 1.36
C GLN A 114 0.25 20.92 0.78
N ASP A 115 1.37 21.63 0.87
CA ASP A 115 1.51 23.00 0.36
C ASP A 115 1.45 23.06 -1.18
N ASN A 116 1.73 21.93 -1.85
CA ASN A 116 1.61 21.77 -3.29
C ASN A 116 0.33 21.03 -3.72
N GLU A 117 -0.61 20.72 -2.82
CA GLU A 117 -1.89 20.06 -3.14
C GLU A 117 -1.76 18.67 -3.79
N MET A 118 -0.77 17.87 -3.37
CA MET A 118 -0.42 16.58 -3.98
C MET A 118 -1.24 15.38 -3.47
N PHE A 119 -2.52 15.62 -3.15
CA PHE A 119 -3.45 14.62 -2.63
C PHE A 119 -4.78 14.66 -3.39
N ASP A 120 -5.21 13.51 -3.92
CA ASP A 120 -6.59 13.27 -4.33
C ASP A 120 -7.14 12.06 -3.58
N VAL A 121 -7.58 12.29 -2.34
CA VAL A 121 -7.96 11.21 -1.41
C VAL A 121 -9.47 11.03 -1.24
N LEU A 122 -10.31 12.01 -1.58
CA LEU A 122 -11.76 11.89 -1.37
C LEU A 122 -12.44 11.01 -2.42
N SER A 123 -13.36 10.14 -2.00
CA SER A 123 -14.19 9.34 -2.90
C SER A 123 -15.19 10.20 -3.68
N ARG A 124 -15.39 9.91 -4.98
CA ARG A 124 -16.42 10.55 -5.82
C ARG A 124 -16.94 9.63 -6.93
N PRO A 125 -18.18 9.82 -7.43
CA PRO A 125 -18.71 9.03 -8.55
C PRO A 125 -17.77 9.04 -9.77
N GLY A 126 -17.47 7.86 -10.30
CA GLY A 126 -16.60 7.71 -11.47
C GLY A 126 -15.10 7.76 -11.18
N LYS A 127 -14.67 7.95 -9.92
CA LYS A 127 -13.27 7.82 -9.52
C LYS A 127 -12.83 6.36 -9.55
N MET A 128 -11.58 6.11 -9.96
CA MET A 128 -10.97 4.77 -9.91
C MET A 128 -10.91 4.27 -8.46
N SER A 129 -11.15 2.97 -8.26
CA SER A 129 -11.08 2.33 -6.94
C SER A 129 -9.63 2.09 -6.50
N GLY A 130 -9.41 2.08 -5.18
CA GLY A 130 -8.12 1.75 -4.56
C GLY A 130 -7.35 2.98 -4.10
N GLY A 131 -6.07 2.78 -3.79
CA GLY A 131 -5.07 3.81 -3.56
C GLY A 131 -3.85 3.54 -4.44
N TYR A 132 -3.08 4.59 -4.72
CA TYR A 132 -1.74 4.47 -5.29
C TYR A 132 -0.94 5.75 -5.02
N GLU A 133 0.37 5.62 -5.15
CA GLU A 133 1.32 6.71 -5.33
C GLU A 133 1.82 6.73 -6.78
N GLU A 134 2.11 7.93 -7.30
CA GLU A 134 2.77 8.10 -8.60
C GLU A 134 3.75 9.28 -8.56
N MET A 135 4.88 9.15 -9.26
CA MET A 135 5.90 10.18 -9.34
C MET A 135 5.67 11.08 -10.56
N LEU A 136 5.77 12.40 -10.37
CA LEU A 136 5.87 13.39 -11.44
C LEU A 136 7.35 13.76 -11.64
N PRO A 137 8.10 13.06 -12.52
CA PRO A 137 9.57 13.10 -12.52
C PRO A 137 10.14 14.49 -12.85
N ASP A 138 9.54 15.22 -13.79
CA ASP A 138 9.96 16.58 -14.17
C ASP A 138 9.88 17.56 -12.99
N TYR A 139 8.96 17.32 -12.06
CA TYR A 139 8.76 18.11 -10.85
C TYR A 139 9.36 17.44 -9.62
N LYS A 140 9.94 16.26 -9.77
CA LYS A 140 10.38 15.36 -8.69
C LYS A 140 9.28 15.15 -7.65
N THR A 141 8.01 15.18 -8.00
CA THR A 141 6.94 15.35 -7.02
C THR A 141 6.07 14.10 -6.95
N PRO A 142 5.96 13.42 -5.79
CA PRO A 142 5.03 12.31 -5.65
C PRO A 142 3.60 12.85 -5.53
N PHE A 143 2.63 12.01 -5.88
CA PHE A 143 1.21 12.30 -5.83
C PHE A 143 0.47 11.13 -5.19
N ILE A 144 -0.36 11.41 -4.18
CA ILE A 144 -1.12 10.39 -3.47
C ILE A 144 -2.58 10.39 -3.94
N PHE A 145 -3.03 9.23 -4.38
CA PHE A 145 -4.41 8.97 -4.75
C PHE A 145 -5.02 7.96 -3.77
N ALA A 146 -6.22 8.26 -3.26
CA ALA A 146 -6.97 7.34 -2.41
C ALA A 146 -8.49 7.53 -2.53
N ASN A 147 -9.25 6.72 -1.79
CA ASN A 147 -10.72 6.79 -1.75
C ASN A 147 -11.24 6.74 -0.31
N TRP A 148 -11.11 7.86 0.40
CA TRP A 148 -11.64 8.06 1.74
C TRP A 148 -13.15 7.96 1.77
N ASN A 149 -13.66 7.19 2.73
CA ASN A 149 -15.07 6.87 2.89
C ASN A 149 -15.53 6.86 4.35
N GLY A 150 -14.72 7.38 5.27
CA GLY A 150 -15.01 7.52 6.69
C GLY A 150 -14.76 6.26 7.51
N THR A 151 -13.91 5.35 7.02
CA THR A 151 -13.53 4.12 7.76
C THR A 151 -12.07 4.17 8.19
N ALA A 152 -11.65 3.27 9.08
CA ALA A 152 -10.24 3.12 9.44
C ALA A 152 -9.31 2.94 8.21
N GLY A 153 -9.85 2.38 7.12
CA GLY A 153 -9.12 2.25 5.86
C GLY A 153 -8.66 3.58 5.25
N ASP A 154 -9.25 4.71 5.64
CA ASP A 154 -8.79 6.05 5.24
C ASP A 154 -7.41 6.38 5.82
N VAL A 155 -7.15 5.93 7.06
CA VAL A 155 -5.85 6.08 7.74
C VAL A 155 -4.85 5.07 7.18
N ASP A 156 -5.28 3.82 6.99
CA ASP A 156 -4.45 2.75 6.41
C ASP A 156 -3.91 3.19 5.04
N VAL A 157 -4.79 3.60 4.12
CA VAL A 157 -4.36 4.01 2.77
C VAL A 157 -3.51 5.28 2.80
N LEU A 158 -3.82 6.26 3.66
CA LEU A 158 -3.01 7.48 3.75
C LEU A 158 -1.57 7.14 4.16
N THR A 159 -1.41 6.35 5.22
CA THR A 159 -0.09 6.00 5.76
C THR A 159 0.68 5.07 4.83
N HIS A 160 -0.02 4.14 4.16
CA HIS A 160 0.54 3.27 3.13
C HIS A 160 1.11 4.07 1.95
N GLU A 161 0.28 4.89 1.29
CA GLU A 161 0.72 5.66 0.12
C GLU A 161 1.74 6.74 0.49
N ALA A 162 1.68 7.30 1.70
CA ALA A 162 2.69 8.22 2.20
C ALA A 162 4.05 7.55 2.41
N GLY A 163 4.09 6.25 2.71
CA GLY A 163 5.35 5.49 2.75
C GLY A 163 6.00 5.37 1.38
N HIS A 164 5.23 5.08 0.32
CA HIS A 164 5.70 5.12 -1.07
C HIS A 164 6.14 6.54 -1.46
N ALA A 165 5.32 7.54 -1.17
CA ALA A 165 5.58 8.92 -1.57
C ALA A 165 6.83 9.49 -0.89
N LEU A 166 7.07 9.15 0.38
CA LEU A 166 8.28 9.57 1.08
C LEU A 166 9.53 8.94 0.45
N GLU A 167 9.47 7.66 0.11
CA GLU A 167 10.56 6.96 -0.57
C GLU A 167 10.91 7.65 -1.91
N GLY A 168 9.90 7.84 -2.77
CA GLY A 168 10.08 8.53 -4.04
C GLY A 168 10.56 9.98 -3.88
N TYR A 169 10.00 10.71 -2.90
CA TYR A 169 10.40 12.09 -2.59
C TYR A 169 11.90 12.20 -2.30
N LEU A 170 12.40 11.30 -1.45
CA LEU A 170 13.80 11.26 -1.03
C LEU A 170 14.72 10.78 -2.16
N ALA A 171 14.29 9.77 -2.93
CA ALA A 171 15.06 9.25 -4.05
C ALA A 171 15.27 10.31 -5.14
N ALA A 172 14.18 10.99 -5.56
CA ALA A 172 14.20 12.01 -6.61
C ALA A 172 14.99 13.28 -6.22
N ARG A 173 15.06 13.60 -4.93
CA ARG A 173 15.81 14.75 -4.37
C ARG A 173 17.17 14.39 -3.80
N SER A 174 17.57 13.13 -3.91
CA SER A 174 18.85 12.68 -3.34
C SER A 174 20.03 13.46 -3.94
N PRO A 175 20.95 13.99 -3.11
CA PRO A 175 22.15 14.67 -3.61
C PRO A 175 23.10 13.71 -4.36
N LYS A 176 22.86 12.39 -4.26
CA LYS A 176 23.60 11.36 -4.99
C LYS A 176 23.21 11.25 -6.46
N ASN A 177 22.18 11.98 -6.92
CA ASN A 177 21.66 11.94 -8.30
C ASN A 177 21.37 10.50 -8.75
N ILE A 178 20.49 9.83 -7.99
CA ILE A 178 20.05 8.46 -8.30
C ILE A 178 19.37 8.47 -9.69
N PRO A 179 19.82 7.63 -10.64
CA PRO A 179 19.16 7.50 -11.94
C PRO A 179 17.68 7.15 -11.78
N GLU A 180 16.82 7.79 -12.57
CA GLU A 180 15.36 7.65 -12.50
C GLU A 180 14.90 6.18 -12.52
N ASP A 181 15.49 5.36 -13.40
CA ASP A 181 15.19 3.93 -13.55
C ASP A 181 15.42 3.09 -12.29
N ILE A 182 16.12 3.61 -11.28
CA ILE A 182 16.37 2.94 -10.00
C ILE A 182 15.97 3.79 -8.79
N GLN A 183 15.18 4.85 -8.99
CA GLN A 183 14.63 5.63 -7.88
C GLN A 183 13.59 4.81 -7.12
N CYS A 184 12.67 4.14 -7.81
CA CYS A 184 11.75 3.17 -7.22
C CYS A 184 12.36 1.75 -7.29
N PRO A 185 12.41 0.99 -6.19
CA PRO A 185 12.89 -0.39 -6.22
C PRO A 185 11.87 -1.34 -6.86
N GLY A 186 12.18 -2.64 -6.91
CA GLY A 186 11.19 -3.64 -7.31
C GLY A 186 9.95 -3.58 -6.41
N MET A 187 8.76 -3.86 -6.96
CA MET A 187 7.47 -3.64 -6.29
C MET A 187 7.40 -4.23 -4.88
N GLU A 188 7.91 -5.45 -4.67
CA GLU A 188 7.95 -6.08 -3.34
C GLU A 188 8.80 -5.32 -2.32
N SER A 189 9.86 -4.65 -2.78
CA SER A 189 10.69 -3.80 -1.94
C SER A 189 10.04 -2.43 -1.75
N ALA A 190 9.32 -1.92 -2.74
CA ALA A 190 8.51 -0.71 -2.60
C ALA A 190 7.51 -0.89 -1.44
N GLU A 191 6.84 -2.05 -1.36
CA GLU A 191 5.90 -2.38 -0.27
C GLU A 191 6.53 -2.44 1.14
N ILE A 192 7.87 -2.50 1.25
CA ILE A 192 8.52 -2.36 2.56
C ILE A 192 8.29 -0.96 3.12
N HIS A 193 8.38 0.09 2.28
CA HIS A 193 8.26 1.48 2.71
C HIS A 193 6.82 1.79 3.14
N SER A 194 5.84 1.42 2.30
CA SER A 194 4.42 1.64 2.57
C SER A 194 3.94 0.89 3.81
N MET A 195 4.10 -0.44 3.84
CA MET A 195 3.61 -1.25 4.95
C MET A 195 4.36 -0.98 6.26
N SER A 196 5.64 -0.60 6.21
CA SER A 196 6.35 -0.18 7.42
C SER A 196 5.84 1.16 7.94
N MET A 197 5.49 2.09 7.06
CA MET A 197 4.95 3.40 7.44
C MET A 197 3.63 3.27 8.21
N GLU A 198 2.75 2.34 7.83
CA GLU A 198 1.52 2.01 8.57
C GLU A 198 1.83 1.70 10.05
N PHE A 199 2.88 0.95 10.33
CA PHE A 199 3.27 0.60 11.71
C PHE A 199 4.06 1.71 12.42
N LEU A 200 4.93 2.43 11.71
CA LEU A 200 5.70 3.54 12.29
C LEU A 200 4.79 4.69 12.76
N THR A 201 3.64 4.84 12.10
CA THR A 201 2.63 5.85 12.43
C THR A 201 1.60 5.39 13.46
N ALA A 202 1.58 4.11 13.84
CA ALA A 202 0.63 3.55 14.79
C ALA A 202 0.50 4.31 16.14
N PRO A 203 1.54 4.95 16.71
CA PRO A 203 1.38 5.77 17.92
C PRO A 203 0.46 6.99 17.78
N TRP A 204 0.07 7.37 16.55
CA TRP A 204 -0.76 8.53 16.23
C TRP A 204 -2.12 8.17 15.61
N HIS A 205 -2.44 6.86 15.49
CA HIS A 205 -3.74 6.39 15.00
C HIS A 205 -4.87 6.63 16.00
#